data_AF-A0A7C2I534-F1
#
_entry.id   AF-A0A7C2I534-F1
#
_cell.length_a   1.000
_cell.length_b   1.000
_cell.length_c   1.000
_cell.angle_alpha   90.00
_cell.angle_beta   90.00
_cell.angle_gamma   90.00
#
_symmetry.space_group_name_H-M   'P 1'
#
loop_
_entity.id
_entity.type
_entity.pdbx_description
1 polymer ?
#
loop_
_entity_poly.entity_id
_entity_poly.type
_entity_poly.pdbx_seq_one_letter_code
_entity_poly.pdbx_strand_id
1 'polypeptide(L)'
;MPPRNPNRGDGRQQSYWRPPAPQPRQYRPGGRFDIRLVNEEADVWGERLAQVAESQMRRFYEYVQGLKRRLDVEGGLDTEKRRQAFEALRPEFLMLKARAVYAHRRSERQFTSHALQFFIDHTASVRTVEDFEDFCRHFEAVMAFHKAYCQRQER
;
A
#
# COMPACT_ATOMS: atom_id res chain seq x y z
N MET A 1 -13.92 53.49 36.33
CA MET A 1 -13.37 52.74 35.17
C MET A 1 -12.41 51.67 35.67
N PRO A 2 -12.70 50.37 35.46
CA PRO A 2 -11.70 49.31 35.50
C PRO A 2 -11.26 48.89 34.08
N PRO A 3 -10.03 48.34 33.93
CA PRO A 3 -9.38 48.20 32.64
C PRO A 3 -9.90 47.04 31.77
N ARG A 4 -9.84 47.28 30.47
CA ARG A 4 -10.07 46.35 29.36
C ARG A 4 -9.02 45.25 29.42
N ASN A 5 -9.43 43.99 29.57
CA ASN A 5 -8.52 42.85 29.42
C ASN A 5 -8.42 42.50 27.91
N PRO A 6 -7.27 42.64 27.26
CA PRO A 6 -7.10 42.22 25.89
C PRO A 6 -6.66 40.75 25.84
N ASN A 7 -7.33 39.99 24.98
CA ASN A 7 -6.76 38.81 24.34
C ASN A 7 -6.66 37.52 25.18
N ARG A 8 -7.55 36.57 24.88
CA ARG A 8 -7.20 35.14 24.79
C ARG A 8 -7.97 34.50 23.63
N GLY A 9 -7.59 34.87 22.41
CA GLY A 9 -7.76 33.98 21.27
C GLY A 9 -6.77 32.83 21.39
N ASP A 10 -7.03 31.87 22.26
CA ASP A 10 -6.29 30.60 22.29
C ASP A 10 -6.82 29.73 21.16
N GLY A 11 -6.40 30.07 19.94
CA GLY A 11 -6.59 29.25 18.75
C GLY A 11 -5.77 27.98 18.90
N ARG A 12 -6.30 27.02 19.67
CA ARG A 12 -5.81 25.64 19.70
C ARG A 12 -5.83 25.14 18.27
N GLN A 13 -4.68 25.13 17.60
CA GLN A 13 -4.50 24.46 16.33
C GLN A 13 -4.78 22.98 16.58
N GLN A 14 -6.01 22.55 16.28
CA GLN A 14 -6.33 21.13 16.24
C GLN A 14 -5.41 20.52 15.18
N SER A 15 -4.40 19.78 15.63
CA SER A 15 -3.55 19.03 14.71
C SER A 15 -4.40 17.92 14.09
N TYR A 16 -4.94 18.18 12.91
CA TYR A 16 -5.66 17.16 12.16
C TYR A 16 -4.70 16.03 11.80
N TRP A 17 -5.05 14.79 12.15
CA TRP A 17 -4.28 13.63 11.76
C TRP A 17 -4.17 13.56 10.24
N ARG A 18 -2.95 13.31 9.74
CA ARG A 18 -2.68 13.13 8.32
C ARG A 18 -1.99 11.78 8.11
N PRO A 19 -2.32 11.05 7.03
CA PRO A 19 -1.53 9.89 6.63
C PRO A 19 -0.09 10.33 6.33
N PRO A 20 0.89 9.44 6.46
CA PRO A 20 2.28 9.77 6.15
C PRO A 20 2.43 10.15 4.69
N ALA A 21 3.48 10.93 4.40
CA ALA A 21 3.80 11.32 3.04
C ALA A 21 4.19 10.09 2.20
N PRO A 22 3.72 9.99 0.95
CA PRO A 22 4.14 8.91 0.07
C PRO A 22 5.61 9.05 -0.29
N GLN A 23 6.28 7.90 -0.42
CA GLN A 23 7.63 7.73 -0.92
C GLN A 23 7.55 6.86 -2.18
N PRO A 24 7.17 7.43 -3.34
CA PRO A 24 6.97 6.66 -4.56
C PRO A 24 8.27 6.00 -5.00
N ARG A 25 8.16 4.79 -5.50
CA ARG A 25 9.25 3.96 -5.98
C ARG A 25 9.04 3.62 -7.46
N GLN A 26 10.14 3.46 -8.18
CA GLN A 26 10.13 2.93 -9.54
C GLN A 26 10.31 1.42 -9.50
N TYR A 27 9.46 0.68 -10.19
CA TYR A 27 9.62 -0.77 -10.35
C TYR A 27 10.63 -1.14 -11.44
N ARG A 28 10.86 -0.22 -12.37
CA ARG A 28 11.74 -0.40 -13.53
C ARG A 28 12.82 0.67 -13.65
N PRO A 29 13.75 0.79 -12.68
CA PRO A 29 14.90 1.68 -12.84
C PRO A 29 15.69 1.27 -14.09
N GLY A 30 15.76 2.14 -15.10
CA GLY A 30 16.40 1.82 -16.39
C GLY A 30 15.56 0.95 -17.34
N GLY A 31 14.23 0.87 -17.12
CA GLY A 31 13.29 0.26 -18.08
C GLY A 31 13.12 -1.27 -17.95
N ARG A 32 13.81 -1.91 -17.01
CA ARG A 32 13.65 -3.35 -16.69
C ARG A 32 13.21 -3.53 -15.25
N PHE A 33 12.42 -4.57 -14.99
CA PHE A 33 11.99 -4.94 -13.64
C PHE A 33 13.18 -5.13 -12.70
N ASP A 34 13.16 -4.46 -11.56
CA ASP A 34 14.19 -4.59 -10.54
C ASP A 34 14.03 -5.90 -9.76
N ILE A 35 14.91 -6.86 -10.00
CA ILE A 35 14.86 -8.19 -9.37
C ILE A 35 14.93 -8.10 -7.83
N ARG A 36 15.53 -7.05 -7.27
CA ARG A 36 15.61 -6.86 -5.81
C ARG A 36 14.23 -6.75 -5.17
N LEU A 37 13.21 -6.33 -5.93
CA LEU A 37 11.83 -6.24 -5.47
C LEU A 37 11.26 -7.59 -5.04
N VAL A 38 11.59 -8.69 -5.73
CA VAL A 38 11.03 -10.02 -5.40
C VAL A 38 11.94 -10.81 -4.47
N ASN A 39 13.09 -10.25 -4.09
CA ASN A 39 14.07 -10.89 -3.22
C ASN A 39 14.32 -10.01 -1.99
N GLU A 40 15.45 -9.28 -1.95
CA GLU A 40 15.92 -8.48 -0.82
C GLU A 40 14.85 -7.54 -0.24
N GLU A 41 14.13 -6.83 -1.10
CA GLU A 41 13.13 -5.87 -0.63
C GLU A 41 11.84 -6.55 -0.19
N ALA A 42 11.43 -7.63 -0.87
CA ALA A 42 10.30 -8.42 -0.45
C ALA A 42 10.55 -9.08 0.92
N ASP A 43 11.78 -9.52 1.18
CA ASP A 43 12.22 -10.07 2.45
C ASP A 43 12.10 -9.02 3.58
N VAL A 44 12.72 -7.85 3.37
CA VAL A 44 12.66 -6.72 4.32
C VAL A 44 11.22 -6.31 4.63
N TRP A 45 10.35 -6.23 3.62
CA TRP A 45 8.95 -5.91 3.85
C TRP A 45 8.19 -7.06 4.51
N GLY A 46 8.45 -8.31 4.13
CA GLY A 46 7.86 -9.48 4.76
C GLY A 46 8.12 -9.51 6.27
N GLU A 47 9.36 -9.24 6.68
CA GLU A 47 9.74 -9.15 8.09
C GLU A 47 9.06 -7.96 8.80
N ARG A 48 9.12 -6.75 8.20
CA ARG A 48 8.49 -5.55 8.77
C ARG A 48 6.98 -5.68 8.96
N LEU A 49 6.34 -6.42 8.05
CA LEU A 49 4.91 -6.65 8.07
C LEU A 49 4.50 -7.85 8.92
N ALA A 50 5.45 -8.65 9.43
CA ALA A 50 5.15 -9.85 10.23
C ALA A 50 4.34 -9.54 11.51
N GLN A 51 4.38 -8.30 12.01
CA GLN A 51 3.57 -7.84 13.14
C GLN A 51 2.09 -7.61 12.78
N VAL A 52 1.76 -7.54 11.48
CA VAL A 52 0.39 -7.44 11.00
C VAL A 52 -0.21 -8.83 10.92
N ALA A 53 -1.42 -8.99 11.45
CA ALA A 53 -2.12 -10.26 11.41
C ALA A 53 -2.26 -10.79 9.97
N GLU A 54 -2.00 -12.09 9.78
CA GLU A 54 -2.07 -12.74 8.46
C GLU A 54 -3.43 -12.52 7.78
N SER A 55 -4.52 -12.53 8.55
CA SER A 55 -5.88 -12.29 8.03
C SER A 55 -6.09 -10.87 7.49
N GLN A 56 -5.34 -9.88 7.98
CA GLN A 56 -5.37 -8.51 7.42
C GLN A 56 -4.60 -8.49 6.11
N MET A 57 -3.34 -8.96 6.10
CA MET A 57 -2.51 -8.98 4.90
C MET A 57 -3.15 -9.79 3.77
N ARG A 58 -3.74 -10.96 4.10
CA ARG A 58 -4.47 -11.81 3.15
C ARG A 58 -5.63 -11.07 2.47
N ARG A 59 -6.41 -10.26 3.20
CA ARG A 59 -7.51 -9.48 2.60
C ARG A 59 -7.04 -8.46 1.58
N PHE A 60 -5.91 -7.80 1.84
CA PHE A 60 -5.30 -6.88 0.86
C PHE A 60 -4.76 -7.64 -0.34
N TYR A 61 -4.12 -8.78 -0.12
CA TYR A 61 -3.61 -9.65 -1.18
C TYR A 61 -4.72 -10.18 -2.10
N GLU A 62 -5.79 -10.74 -1.53
CA GLU A 62 -6.94 -11.24 -2.27
C GLU A 62 -7.60 -10.16 -3.12
N TYR A 63 -7.69 -8.93 -2.58
CA TYR A 63 -8.20 -7.80 -3.34
C TYR A 63 -7.33 -7.47 -4.56
N VAL A 64 -6.01 -7.36 -4.38
CA VAL A 64 -5.07 -7.10 -5.48
C VAL A 64 -5.12 -8.22 -6.53
N GLN A 65 -5.15 -9.48 -6.09
CA GLN A 65 -5.27 -10.63 -6.99
C GLN A 65 -6.62 -10.66 -7.72
N GLY A 66 -7.69 -10.14 -7.12
CA GLY A 66 -8.96 -9.94 -7.79
C GLY A 66 -8.87 -8.92 -8.93
N LEU A 67 -8.20 -7.79 -8.69
CA LEU A 67 -7.95 -6.78 -9.73
C LEU A 67 -7.06 -7.33 -10.85
N LYS A 68 -6.00 -8.07 -10.51
CA LYS A 68 -5.13 -8.73 -11.49
C LYS A 68 -5.90 -9.70 -12.38
N ARG A 69 -6.75 -10.55 -11.79
CA ARG A 69 -7.60 -11.47 -12.56
C ARG A 69 -8.54 -10.74 -13.51
N ARG A 70 -9.15 -9.64 -13.07
CA ARG A 70 -10.00 -8.81 -13.94
C ARG A 70 -9.22 -8.19 -15.09
N LEU A 71 -8.03 -7.65 -14.82
CA LEU A 71 -7.12 -7.15 -15.86
C LEU A 71 -6.81 -8.24 -16.90
N ASP A 72 -6.52 -9.46 -16.45
CA ASP A 72 -6.18 -10.57 -17.35
C ASP A 72 -7.37 -11.01 -18.22
N VAL A 73 -8.59 -10.99 -17.67
CA VAL A 73 -9.83 -11.31 -18.42
C VAL A 73 -10.22 -10.19 -19.39
N GLU A 74 -10.22 -8.93 -18.93
CA GLU A 74 -10.69 -7.78 -19.69
C GLU A 74 -9.66 -7.33 -20.75
N GLY A 75 -8.37 -7.37 -20.40
CA GLY A 75 -7.27 -6.93 -21.27
C GLY A 75 -6.73 -8.02 -22.19
N GLY A 76 -6.77 -9.29 -21.77
CA GLY A 76 -6.19 -10.41 -22.52
C GLY A 76 -4.69 -10.22 -22.79
N LEU A 77 -4.23 -10.61 -23.98
CA LEU A 77 -2.83 -10.48 -24.43
C LEU A 77 -2.54 -9.17 -25.20
N ASP A 78 -3.58 -8.37 -25.48
CA ASP A 78 -3.43 -7.14 -26.27
C ASP A 78 -2.97 -5.98 -25.38
N THR A 79 -1.85 -5.36 -25.73
CA THR A 79 -1.23 -4.32 -24.90
C THR A 79 -2.13 -3.09 -24.72
N GLU A 80 -2.85 -2.69 -25.76
CA GLU A 80 -3.71 -1.52 -25.72
C GLU A 80 -4.97 -1.77 -24.88
N LYS A 81 -5.61 -2.93 -25.07
CA LYS A 81 -6.74 -3.37 -24.25
C LYS A 81 -6.35 -3.52 -22.78
N ARG A 82 -5.17 -4.09 -22.49
CA ARG A 82 -4.65 -4.16 -21.12
C ARG A 82 -4.49 -2.78 -20.49
N ARG A 83 -3.95 -1.80 -21.23
CA ARG A 83 -3.83 -0.43 -20.74
C ARG A 83 -5.20 0.18 -20.43
N GLN A 84 -6.16 0.04 -21.34
CA GLN A 84 -7.53 0.55 -21.15
C GLN A 84 -8.25 -0.11 -19.97
N ALA A 85 -8.15 -1.44 -19.85
CA ALA A 85 -8.68 -2.18 -18.71
C ALA A 85 -8.05 -1.72 -17.40
N PHE A 86 -6.73 -1.52 -17.38
CA PHE A 86 -6.06 -1.00 -16.18
C PHE A 86 -6.51 0.41 -15.81
N GLU A 87 -6.66 1.34 -16.76
CA GLU A 87 -7.17 2.68 -16.45
C GLU A 87 -8.57 2.63 -15.81
N ALA A 88 -9.43 1.71 -16.26
CA ALA A 88 -10.74 1.48 -15.63
C ALA A 88 -10.63 0.89 -14.22
N LEU A 89 -9.65 0.02 -13.97
CA LEU A 89 -9.40 -0.62 -12.66
C LEU A 89 -8.61 0.26 -11.69
N ARG A 90 -7.88 1.24 -12.19
CA ARG A 90 -6.93 2.05 -11.39
C ARG A 90 -7.60 2.78 -10.22
N PRO A 91 -8.82 3.35 -10.32
CA PRO A 91 -9.51 3.90 -9.16
C PRO A 91 -9.72 2.88 -8.04
N GLU A 92 -10.07 1.64 -8.39
CA GLU A 92 -10.22 0.55 -7.42
C GLU A 92 -8.87 0.19 -6.79
N PHE A 93 -7.80 0.11 -7.58
CA PHE A 93 -6.46 -0.08 -7.04
C PHE A 93 -6.08 1.01 -6.02
N LEU A 94 -6.37 2.27 -6.32
CA LEU A 94 -6.09 3.40 -5.41
C LEU A 94 -6.88 3.33 -4.10
N MET A 95 -7.99 2.57 -4.03
CA MET A 95 -8.73 2.34 -2.78
C MET A 95 -7.92 1.59 -1.72
N LEU A 96 -6.81 0.92 -2.10
CA LEU A 96 -5.88 0.32 -1.14
C LEU A 96 -5.40 1.34 -0.10
N LYS A 97 -5.12 2.58 -0.51
CA LYS A 97 -4.71 3.65 0.40
C LYS A 97 -5.79 3.95 1.43
N ALA A 98 -7.04 4.13 0.99
CA ALA A 98 -8.15 4.41 1.88
C ALA A 98 -8.40 3.26 2.87
N ARG A 99 -8.29 2.01 2.41
CA ARG A 99 -8.42 0.82 3.24
C ARG A 99 -7.30 0.71 4.28
N ALA A 100 -6.06 0.97 3.89
CA ALA A 100 -4.92 0.97 4.79
C ALA A 100 -5.06 2.05 5.88
N VAL A 101 -5.49 3.26 5.50
CA VAL A 101 -5.79 4.35 6.44
C VAL A 101 -6.86 3.90 7.44
N TYR A 102 -7.97 3.34 6.96
CA TYR A 102 -9.03 2.87 7.84
C TYR A 102 -8.57 1.75 8.78
N ALA A 103 -7.85 0.75 8.26
CA ALA A 103 -7.33 -0.37 9.05
C ALA A 103 -6.38 0.13 10.17
N HIS A 104 -5.46 1.03 9.81
CA HIS A 104 -4.54 1.66 10.76
C HIS A 104 -5.28 2.46 11.84
N ARG A 105 -6.20 3.35 11.44
CA ARG A 105 -6.96 4.18 12.40
C ARG A 105 -7.90 3.38 13.29
N ARG A 106 -8.37 2.23 12.81
CA ARG A 106 -9.17 1.30 13.61
C ARG A 106 -8.33 0.61 14.68
N SER A 107 -7.09 0.22 14.35
CA SER A 107 -6.17 -0.39 15.31
C SER A 107 -4.71 -0.29 14.85
N GLU A 108 -3.98 0.67 15.39
CA GLU A 108 -2.56 0.88 15.09
C GLU A 108 -1.69 -0.29 15.56
N ARG A 109 -2.17 -1.02 16.58
CA ARG A 109 -1.54 -2.25 17.07
C ARG A 109 -1.67 -3.42 16.09
N GLN A 110 -2.80 -3.55 15.42
CA GLN A 110 -3.05 -4.67 14.49
C GLN A 110 -2.62 -4.37 13.06
N PHE A 111 -2.55 -3.08 12.70
CA PHE A 111 -2.15 -2.62 11.39
C PHE A 111 -1.13 -1.48 11.58
N THR A 112 0.14 -1.82 11.49
CA THR A 112 1.26 -0.97 11.88
C THR A 112 1.43 0.23 10.93
N SER A 113 2.19 1.23 11.37
CA SER A 113 2.59 2.36 10.52
C SER A 113 3.38 1.91 9.29
N HIS A 114 4.18 0.84 9.39
CA HIS A 114 4.89 0.24 8.26
C HIS A 114 3.93 -0.31 7.20
N ALA A 115 2.86 -1.00 7.63
CA ALA A 115 1.83 -1.49 6.71
C ALA A 115 1.08 -0.35 6.03
N LEU A 116 0.76 0.71 6.79
CA LEU A 116 0.17 1.92 6.22
C LEU A 116 1.08 2.56 5.16
N GLN A 117 2.36 2.72 5.49
CA GLN A 117 3.35 3.31 4.59
C GLN A 117 3.49 2.49 3.31
N PHE A 118 3.58 1.16 3.41
CA PHE A 118 3.67 0.24 2.27
C PHE A 118 2.57 0.51 1.23
N PHE A 119 1.29 0.52 1.65
CA PHE A 119 0.19 0.76 0.72
C PHE A 119 0.15 2.20 0.20
N ILE A 120 0.55 3.18 1.00
CA ILE A 120 0.64 4.58 0.54
C ILE A 120 1.71 4.73 -0.54
N ASP A 121 2.88 4.12 -0.36
CA ASP A 121 3.99 4.20 -1.30
C ASP A 121 3.63 3.53 -2.62
N HIS A 122 3.11 2.30 -2.56
CA HIS A 122 2.79 1.57 -3.77
C HIS A 122 1.60 2.16 -4.54
N THR A 123 0.59 2.70 -3.85
CA THR A 123 -0.50 3.44 -4.54
C THR A 123 -0.04 4.74 -5.19
N ALA A 124 1.01 5.39 -4.66
CA ALA A 124 1.62 6.56 -5.30
C ALA A 124 2.60 6.19 -6.44
N SER A 125 3.13 4.96 -6.40
CA SER A 125 4.10 4.42 -7.37
C SER A 125 3.44 3.92 -8.64
N VAL A 126 2.30 3.24 -8.53
CA VAL A 126 1.64 2.59 -9.67
C VAL A 126 0.88 3.60 -10.52
N ARG A 127 1.35 3.81 -11.75
CA ARG A 127 0.77 4.75 -12.70
C ARG A 127 0.36 4.09 -14.00
N THR A 128 1.03 3.02 -14.41
CA THR A 128 0.73 2.27 -15.63
C THR A 128 0.36 0.82 -15.33
N VAL A 129 -0.11 0.11 -16.36
CA VAL A 129 -0.41 -1.33 -16.26
C VAL A 129 0.85 -2.13 -15.92
N GLU A 130 2.00 -1.73 -16.46
CA GLU A 130 3.30 -2.33 -16.16
C GLU A 130 3.67 -2.18 -14.69
N ASP A 131 3.48 -0.99 -14.12
CA ASP A 131 3.74 -0.75 -12.70
C ASP A 131 2.82 -1.62 -11.83
N PHE A 132 1.56 -1.79 -12.23
CA PHE A 132 0.60 -2.61 -11.51
C PHE A 132 0.98 -4.10 -11.55
N GLU A 133 1.38 -4.62 -12.70
CA GLU A 133 1.86 -6.00 -12.85
C GLU A 133 3.14 -6.25 -12.05
N ASP A 134 4.04 -5.26 -12.02
CA ASP A 134 5.27 -5.32 -11.25
C ASP A 134 4.98 -5.23 -9.73
N PHE A 135 4.04 -4.39 -9.32
CA PHE A 135 3.51 -4.35 -7.96
C PHE A 135 2.92 -5.70 -7.56
N CYS A 136 2.12 -6.34 -8.43
CA CYS A 136 1.54 -7.65 -8.14
C CYS A 136 2.62 -8.70 -7.85
N ARG A 137 3.69 -8.72 -8.65
CA ARG A 137 4.85 -9.62 -8.45
C ARG A 137 5.60 -9.31 -7.16
N HIS A 138 5.86 -8.03 -6.89
CA HIS A 138 6.49 -7.61 -5.63
C HIS A 138 5.63 -8.01 -4.42
N PHE A 139 4.32 -7.72 -4.45
CA PHE A 139 3.44 -7.99 -3.33
C PHE A 139 3.23 -9.49 -3.07
N GLU A 140 3.21 -10.31 -4.12
CA GLU A 140 3.23 -11.77 -3.99
C GLU A 140 4.48 -12.27 -3.26
N ALA A 141 5.66 -11.76 -3.62
CA ALA A 141 6.90 -12.09 -2.91
C ALA A 141 6.88 -11.62 -1.45
N VAL A 142 6.42 -10.39 -1.18
CA VAL A 142 6.24 -9.86 0.19
C VAL A 142 5.33 -10.77 1.02
N MET A 143 4.23 -11.25 0.45
CA MET A 143 3.30 -12.16 1.13
C MET A 143 3.93 -13.53 1.42
N ALA A 144 4.78 -14.03 0.54
CA ALA A 144 5.51 -15.27 0.77
C ALA A 144 6.48 -15.15 1.97
N PHE A 145 7.27 -14.07 2.02
CA PHE A 145 8.15 -13.80 3.17
C PHE A 145 7.36 -13.51 4.45
N HIS A 146 6.30 -12.70 4.37
CA HIS A 146 5.40 -12.42 5.50
C HIS A 146 4.91 -13.71 6.17
N LYS A 147 4.41 -14.65 5.36
CA LYS A 147 3.95 -15.96 5.84
C LYS A 147 5.07 -16.75 6.53
N ALA A 148 6.28 -16.76 5.94
CA ALA A 148 7.44 -17.43 6.54
C ALA A 148 7.81 -16.83 7.90
N TYR A 149 7.76 -15.50 8.04
CA TYR A 149 8.07 -14.81 9.30
C TYR A 149 6.98 -14.98 10.37
N CYS A 150 5.69 -15.00 9.99
CA CYS A 150 4.62 -15.31 10.93
C CYS A 150 4.78 -16.73 11.51
N GLN A 151 5.08 -17.73 10.67
CA GLN A 151 5.30 -19.11 11.13
C GLN A 151 6.52 -19.27 12.05
N ARG A 152 7.54 -18.42 11.88
CA ARG A 152 8.72 -18.40 12.76
C ARG A 152 8.42 -17.86 14.15
N GLN A 153 7.46 -16.95 14.30
CA GLN A 153 7.09 -16.36 15.60
C GLN A 153 6.15 -17.25 16.43
N GLU A 154 5.52 -18.23 15.80
CA GLU A 154 4.61 -19.19 16.46
C GLU A 154 5.34 -20.43 17.02
N ARG A 155 6.64 -20.57 16.72
CA ARG A 155 7.51 -21.65 17.20
C ARG A 155 8.41 -21.15 18.33
#